data_AF-A0A392UVG6-F1
#
_entry.id   AF-A0A392UVG6-F1
#
_cell.length_a   1.000
_cell.length_b   1.000
_cell.length_c   1.000
_cell.angle_alpha   90.00
_cell.angle_beta   90.00
_cell.angle_gamma   90.00
#
_symmetry.space_group_name_H-M   'P 1'
#
loop_
_entity.id
_entity.type
_entity.pdbx_description
1 polymer ?
#
loop_
_entity_poly.entity_id
_entity_poly.type
_entity_poly.pdbx_seq_one_letter_code
_entity_poly.pdbx_strand_id
1 'polypeptide(L)' 'RYSKKEHKEEKKLRKEKKELDEASKEIPRPIPDGEFELVPLGEDPSKGVKIGTGLLDLARKQLKACLRENANLFA' A
#
# COMPACT_ATOMS: atom_id res chain seq x y z
N ARG A 1 43.12 -11.05 25.48
CA ARG A 1 43.19 -10.83 24.02
C ARG A 1 41.77 -10.95 23.46
N TYR A 2 41.00 -9.86 23.45
CA TYR A 2 39.76 -9.76 22.67
C TYR A 2 40.01 -8.74 21.56
N SER A 3 39.47 -9.04 20.39
CA SER A 3 40.20 -8.95 19.14
C SER A 3 39.84 -7.69 18.37
N LYS A 4 40.81 -7.02 17.72
CA LYS A 4 40.60 -5.87 16.80
C LYS A 4 39.51 -6.13 15.73
N LYS A 5 39.13 -7.38 15.49
CA LYS A 5 38.04 -7.79 14.58
C LYS A 5 36.65 -7.43 15.12
N GLU A 6 36.39 -7.56 16.43
CA GLU A 6 35.05 -7.34 17.02
C GLU A 6 34.58 -5.89 16.87
N HIS A 7 35.47 -4.92 17.06
CA HIS A 7 35.14 -3.51 16.91
C HIS A 7 34.77 -3.12 15.46
N LYS A 8 35.28 -3.85 14.45
CA LYS A 8 34.95 -3.60 13.04
C LYS A 8 33.55 -4.11 12.69
N GLU A 9 33.14 -5.24 13.25
CA GLU A 9 31.78 -5.79 13.05
C GLU A 9 30.73 -4.99 13.81
N GLU A 10 31.02 -4.57 15.04
CA GLU A 10 30.09 -3.76 15.82
C GLU A 10 29.77 -2.42 15.12
N LYS A 11 30.78 -1.79 14.51
CA LYS A 11 30.59 -0.55 13.74
C LYS A 11 29.75 -0.76 12.47
N LYS A 12 29.83 -1.94 11.84
CA LYS A 12 28.97 -2.30 10.69
C LYS A 12 27.54 -2.54 11.13
N LEU A 13 27.34 -3.34 12.18
CA LEU A 13 26.02 -3.63 12.73
C LEU A 13 25.27 -2.37 13.19
N ARG A 14 25.99 -1.40 13.78
CA ARG A 14 25.40 -0.10 14.14
C ARG A 14 24.99 0.73 12.92
N LYS A 15 25.72 0.64 11.81
CA LYS A 15 25.38 1.34 10.56
C LYS A 15 24.17 0.70 9.89
N GLU A 16 24.13 -0.62 9.84
CA GLU A 16 23.04 -1.40 9.24
C GLU A 16 21.72 -1.22 10.01
N LYS A 17 21.78 -1.23 11.35
CA LYS A 17 20.60 -0.89 12.19
C LYS A 17 20.09 0.53 11.95
N LYS A 18 20.98 1.48 11.68
CA LYS A 18 20.61 2.87 11.39
C LYS A 18 19.99 3.01 9.99
N GLU A 19 20.47 2.24 8.99
CA GLU A 19 19.87 2.19 7.66
C GLU A 19 18.48 1.52 7.68
N LEU A 20 18.28 0.49 8.51
CA LEU A 20 16.96 -0.11 8.72
C LEU A 20 15.99 0.84 9.46
N ASP A 21 16.48 1.57 10.46
CA ASP A 21 15.71 2.63 11.14
C ASP A 21 15.31 3.74 10.16
N GLU A 22 16.23 4.16 9.28
CA GLU A 22 15.94 5.17 8.26
C GLU A 22 15.02 4.65 7.14
N ALA A 23 15.11 3.38 6.76
CA ALA A 23 14.22 2.75 5.78
C ALA A 23 12.82 2.44 6.34
N SER A 24 12.68 2.29 7.66
CA SER A 24 11.41 2.07 8.37
C SER A 24 10.74 3.37 8.84
N LYS A 25 11.35 4.54 8.60
CA LYS A 25 10.66 5.83 8.68
C LYS A 25 9.60 5.86 7.60
N GLU A 26 8.39 5.43 7.97
CA GLU A 26 7.19 5.61 7.16
C GLU A 26 7.12 7.08 6.76
N ILE A 27 7.32 7.33 5.46
CA ILE A 27 7.14 8.66 4.89
C ILE A 27 5.72 9.08 5.26
N PRO A 28 5.52 10.17 6.02
CA PRO A 28 4.19 10.57 6.47
C PRO A 28 3.35 10.80 5.21
N ARG A 29 2.40 9.90 4.94
CA ARG A 29 1.53 10.00 3.78
C ARG A 29 0.62 11.20 4.02
N PRO A 30 0.81 12.33 3.31
CA PRO A 30 0.22 13.62 3.69
C PRO A 30 -1.31 13.66 3.59
N ILE A 31 -1.90 12.65 2.95
CA ILE A 31 -3.33 12.54 2.73
C ILE A 31 -3.74 11.20 3.33
N PRO A 32 -4.58 11.17 4.37
CA PRO A 32 -5.17 9.91 4.80
C PRO A 32 -5.89 9.31 3.58
N ASP A 33 -5.63 8.04 3.27
CA ASP A 33 -6.47 7.29 2.34
C ASP A 33 -7.90 7.48 2.87
N GLY A 34 -8.72 8.28 2.17
CA GLY A 34 -10.12 8.51 2.54
C GLY A 34 -10.89 7.19 2.65
N GLU A 35 -12.14 7.25 3.07
CA GLU A 35 -12.96 6.04 3.10
C GLU A 35 -13.33 5.61 1.68
N PHE A 36 -12.90 4.41 1.30
CA PHE A 36 -13.18 3.80 0.01
C PHE A 36 -13.66 2.35 0.18
N GLU A 37 -14.51 1.92 -0.73
CA GLU A 37 -14.88 0.52 -0.93
C GLU A 37 -14.13 -0.02 -2.15
N LEU A 38 -13.55 -1.22 -2.02
CA LEU A 38 -12.92 -1.90 -3.14
C LEU A 38 -13.96 -2.75 -3.88
N VAL A 39 -14.12 -2.49 -5.18
CA VAL A 39 -15.01 -3.25 -6.06
C VAL A 39 -14.17 -4.13 -6.97
N PRO A 40 -14.32 -5.47 -6.91
CA PRO A 40 -13.58 -6.37 -7.79
C PRO A 40 -14.01 -6.17 -9.25
N LEU A 41 -13.03 -6.04 -10.15
CA LEU A 41 -13.23 -6.03 -11.60
C LEU A 41 -12.69 -7.32 -12.20
N GLY A 42 -13.58 -8.28 -12.48
CA GLY A 42 -13.21 -9.57 -13.07
C GLY A 42 -12.81 -10.62 -12.04
N GLU A 43 -12.01 -11.59 -12.48
CA GLU A 43 -11.69 -12.81 -11.73
C GLU A 43 -10.53 -12.62 -10.74
N ASP A 44 -9.66 -11.63 -11.00
CA ASP A 44 -8.50 -11.39 -10.17
C ASP A 44 -8.84 -10.45 -8.99
N PRO A 45 -8.73 -10.92 -7.73
CA PRO A 45 -9.07 -10.13 -6.56
C PRO A 45 -8.08 -9.00 -6.27
N SER A 46 -6.92 -8.97 -6.92
CA SER A 46 -5.94 -7.88 -6.81
C SER A 46 -6.26 -6.71 -7.74
N LYS A 47 -7.03 -6.93 -8.82
CA LYS A 47 -7.45 -5.92 -9.81
C LYS A 47 -8.77 -5.21 -9.42
N GLY A 48 -8.87 -4.71 -8.19
CA GLY A 48 -10.05 -3.97 -7.71
C GLY A 48 -9.99 -2.46 -7.94
N VAL A 49 -11.15 -1.81 -8.11
CA VAL A 49 -11.29 -0.34 -8.15
C VAL A 49 -11.71 0.20 -6.79
N LYS A 50 -11.01 1.23 -6.30
CA LYS A 50 -11.40 1.97 -5.10
C LYS A 50 -12.49 3.00 -5.43
N ILE A 51 -13.63 2.91 -4.77
CA ILE A 51 -14.76 3.85 -4.91
C ILE A 51 -14.95 4.61 -3.59
N GLY A 52 -14.98 5.94 -3.63
CA GLY A 52 -15.16 6.76 -2.44
C GLY A 52 -16.54 6.60 -1.81
N THR A 53 -16.59 6.51 -0.47
CA THR A 53 -17.86 6.44 0.26
C THR A 53 -18.63 7.77 0.25
N GLY A 54 -17.94 8.88 -0.03
CA GLY A 54 -18.53 10.23 -0.18
C GLY A 54 -19.38 10.45 -1.43
N LEU A 55 -19.50 9.45 -2.32
CA LEU A 55 -20.42 9.50 -3.45
C LEU A 55 -21.88 9.32 -3.00
N LEU A 56 -22.80 10.02 -3.66
CA LEU A 56 -24.23 9.80 -3.47
C LEU A 56 -24.57 8.32 -3.73
N ASP A 57 -25.42 7.71 -2.91
CA ASP A 57 -25.71 6.28 -2.98
C ASP A 57 -26.17 5.83 -4.39
N LEU A 58 -27.00 6.66 -5.04
CA LEU A 58 -27.44 6.43 -6.41
C LEU A 58 -26.26 6.36 -7.40
N ALA A 59 -25.36 7.35 -7.34
CA ALA A 59 -24.18 7.42 -8.19
C ALA A 59 -23.23 6.23 -7.94
N ARG A 60 -23.05 5.86 -6.67
CA ARG A 60 -22.25 4.70 -6.28
C ARG A 60 -22.82 3.40 -6.85
N LYS A 61 -24.15 3.21 -6.77
CA LYS A 61 -24.83 2.03 -7.33
C LYS A 61 -24.71 1.96 -8.85
N GLN A 62 -24.95 3.08 -9.53
CA GLN A 62 -24.82 3.17 -10.99
C GLN A 62 -23.38 2.92 -11.45
N LEU A 63 -22.40 3.50 -10.75
CA LEU A 63 -20.98 3.27 -11.03
C LEU A 63 -20.62 1.79 -10.88
N LYS A 64 -21.05 1.14 -9.79
CA LYS A 64 -20.83 -0.30 -9.59
C LYS A 64 -21.44 -1.16 -10.69
N ALA A 65 -22.65 -0.83 -11.13
CA ALA A 65 -23.31 -1.55 -12.23
C ALA A 65 -22.52 -1.41 -13.53
N CYS A 66 -22.18 -0.18 -13.91
CA CYS A 66 -21.39 0.12 -15.10
C CYS A 66 -20.04 -0.60 -15.08
N LEU A 67 -19.31 -0.56 -13.96
CA LEU A 67 -18.04 -1.25 -13.80
C LEU A 67 -18.16 -2.77 -13.98
N ARG A 68 -19.24 -3.38 -13.49
CA ARG A 68 -19.49 -4.82 -13.66
C ARG A 68 -19.82 -5.19 -15.10
N GLU A 69 -20.65 -4.40 -15.78
CA GLU A 69 -20.98 -4.62 -17.19
C GLU A 69 -19.75 -4.52 -18.09
N ASN A 70 -18.78 -3.69 -17.69
CA ASN A 70 -17.53 -3.48 -18.39
C ASN A 70 -16.37 -4.35 -17.88
N ALA A 71 -16.61 -5.32 -16.99
CA ALA A 71 -15.54 -6.10 -16.35
C ALA A 71 -14.59 -6.77 -17.36
N ASN A 72 -15.12 -7.21 -18.52
CA ASN A 72 -14.33 -7.82 -19.60
C ASN A 72 -13.31 -6.87 -20.23
N LEU A 73 -13.50 -5.54 -20.14
CA LEU A 73 -12.53 -4.55 -20.62
C LEU A 73 -11.29 -4.45 -19.71
N PHE A 74 -11.38 -4.99 -18.49
CA PHE A 74 -10.33 -4.93 -17.48
C PHE A 74 -9.66 -6.30 -17.22
N ALA A 75 -10.05 -7.35 -17.95
CA ALA A 75 -9.53 -8.72 -17.84
C ALA A 75 -8.04 -8.81 -18.17
#